data_AF-A0AA39XLX1-F1
#
_entry.id   AF-A0AA39XLX1-F1
#
_cell.length_a   1.000
_cell.length_b   1.000
_cell.length_c   1.000
_cell.angle_alpha   90.00
_cell.angle_beta   90.00
_cell.angle_gamma   90.00
#
_symmetry.space_group_name_H-M   'P 1'
#
loop_
_entity.id
_entity.type
_entity.pdbx_description
1 polymer ?
#
loop_
_entity_poly.entity_id
_entity_poly.type
_entity_poly.pdbx_seq_one_letter_code
_entity_poly.pdbx_strand_id
1 'polypeptide(L)'
;MLSFIAALLLFPAALAGVLPTSIGELDMRAVGAVSPNLTCGTTLAGQNNGYTCPGGNTSCCSVYGYCGTGDAFCLTTAGCQSRYSNASSACYTPKSGVSISVDGTCGAIGAGKAGYRCPTSGATCCSGAGYCGNTTDHCDVAKGCQAGFGTCARTARTDAPAGSSRQLF
;
A
#
# COMPACT_ATOMS: atom_id res chain seq x y z
N MET A 1 10.04 -64.34 -52.73
CA MET A 1 11.26 -65.13 -52.48
C MET A 1 12.13 -64.36 -51.52
N LEU A 2 12.37 -64.95 -50.34
CA LEU A 2 13.58 -64.91 -49.50
C LEU A 2 14.27 -63.53 -49.27
N SER A 3 14.55 -63.06 -48.05
CA SER A 3 14.96 -63.79 -46.86
C SER A 3 14.77 -62.99 -45.57
N PHE A 4 14.43 -63.73 -44.52
CA PHE A 4 14.57 -63.40 -43.11
C PHE A 4 16.06 -63.25 -42.73
N ILE A 5 16.45 -62.19 -42.02
CA ILE A 5 17.51 -62.28 -41.00
C ILE A 5 17.10 -61.42 -39.80
N ALA A 6 16.68 -62.12 -38.74
CA ALA A 6 16.63 -61.59 -37.39
C ALA A 6 18.06 -61.54 -36.84
N ALA A 7 18.52 -60.36 -36.41
CA ALA A 7 19.73 -60.21 -35.61
C ALA A 7 19.35 -59.67 -34.23
N LEU A 8 18.96 -60.61 -33.38
CA LEU A 8 18.86 -60.47 -31.94
C LEU A 8 20.28 -60.56 -31.38
N LEU A 9 20.94 -59.47 -30.95
CA LEU A 9 22.06 -59.55 -30.01
C LEU A 9 22.26 -58.24 -29.20
N LEU A 10 22.00 -58.39 -27.90
CA LEU A 10 22.76 -57.86 -26.75
C LEU A 10 22.65 -56.35 -26.42
N PHE A 11 21.74 -56.07 -25.48
CA PHE A 11 21.78 -54.92 -24.57
C PHE A 11 23.01 -54.98 -23.65
N PRO A 12 23.87 -53.94 -23.62
CA PRO A 12 24.69 -53.66 -22.45
C PRO A 12 23.92 -52.72 -21.52
N ALA A 13 23.67 -53.26 -20.34
CA ALA A 13 23.47 -52.62 -19.05
C ALA A 13 23.55 -51.08 -18.98
N ALA A 14 22.45 -50.53 -18.46
CA ALA A 14 22.37 -49.38 -17.58
C ALA A 14 23.71 -48.75 -17.14
N LEU A 15 24.00 -47.56 -17.66
CA LEU A 15 24.72 -46.55 -16.88
C LEU A 15 23.67 -45.68 -16.17
N ALA A 16 23.52 -45.94 -14.88
CA ALA A 16 22.97 -44.98 -13.94
C ALA A 16 23.87 -43.74 -13.94
N GLY A 17 23.42 -42.67 -14.58
CA GLY A 17 24.13 -41.40 -14.69
C GLY A 17 23.20 -40.26 -14.32
N VAL A 18 23.04 -40.05 -13.02
CA VAL A 18 22.68 -38.80 -12.33
C VAL A 18 21.71 -37.88 -13.11
N LEU A 19 20.41 -38.10 -12.93
CA LEU A 19 19.48 -36.97 -13.03
C LEU A 19 19.95 -35.94 -12.00
N PRO A 20 20.23 -34.68 -12.39
CA PRO A 20 20.46 -33.66 -11.39
C PRO A 20 19.23 -33.63 -10.48
N THR A 21 19.43 -33.97 -9.21
CA THR A 21 18.51 -33.66 -8.11
C THR A 21 18.56 -32.15 -7.90
N SER A 22 18.05 -31.43 -8.87
CA SER A 22 17.65 -30.05 -8.73
C SER A 22 16.35 -29.90 -9.49
N ILE A 23 15.30 -30.53 -8.97
CA ILE A 23 14.07 -29.79 -8.74
C ILE A 23 14.36 -28.68 -7.71
N GLY A 24 15.31 -27.78 -8.04
CA GLY A 24 15.19 -26.41 -7.56
C GLY A 24 13.94 -25.92 -8.27
N GLU A 25 12.88 -25.75 -7.48
CA GLU A 25 11.56 -25.28 -7.87
C GLU A 25 11.61 -24.47 -9.16
N LEU A 26 11.14 -25.08 -10.26
CA LEU A 26 10.44 -24.33 -11.30
C LEU A 26 9.09 -23.89 -10.70
N ASP A 27 9.14 -23.02 -9.70
CA ASP A 27 7.98 -22.21 -9.34
C ASP A 27 7.86 -21.15 -10.44
N MET A 28 6.83 -21.25 -11.26
CA MET A 28 6.46 -20.25 -12.26
C MET A 28 5.88 -18.99 -11.58
N ARG A 29 6.61 -18.47 -10.59
CA ARG A 29 6.45 -17.17 -9.94
C ARG A 29 7.83 -16.70 -9.45
N ALA A 30 8.82 -16.58 -10.33
CA ALA A 30 9.95 -15.68 -10.09
C ALA A 30 9.44 -14.21 -10.11
N VAL A 31 8.59 -13.88 -9.14
CA VAL A 31 8.55 -12.58 -8.46
C VAL A 31 10.03 -12.31 -8.19
N GLY A 32 10.62 -11.30 -8.84
CA GLY A 32 12.07 -11.24 -9.11
C GLY A 32 12.97 -11.46 -7.89
N ALA A 33 14.26 -11.72 -8.11
CA ALA A 33 15.21 -12.04 -7.04
C ALA A 33 15.06 -11.13 -5.81
N VAL A 34 15.37 -11.63 -4.61
CA VAL A 34 15.30 -10.80 -3.40
C VAL A 34 16.31 -9.66 -3.52
N SER A 35 15.86 -8.45 -3.23
CA SER A 35 16.64 -7.22 -3.38
C SER A 35 17.92 -7.25 -2.55
N PRO A 36 19.10 -7.02 -3.16
CA PRO A 36 20.37 -6.95 -2.44
C PRO A 36 20.62 -5.61 -1.73
N ASN A 37 19.86 -4.56 -2.08
CA ASN A 37 20.11 -3.17 -1.67
C ASN A 37 18.84 -2.40 -1.30
N LEU A 38 17.74 -3.10 -1.05
CA LEU A 38 16.42 -2.54 -0.73
C LEU A 38 15.78 -1.72 -1.86
N THR A 39 16.28 -1.79 -3.10
CA THR A 39 15.51 -1.33 -4.27
C THR A 39 14.65 -2.46 -4.84
N CYS A 40 13.47 -2.14 -5.34
CA CYS A 40 12.50 -3.12 -5.77
C CYS A 40 11.69 -2.66 -6.96
N GLY A 41 11.03 -3.62 -7.59
CA GLY A 41 10.17 -3.39 -8.73
C GLY A 41 10.88 -2.81 -9.93
N THR A 42 10.10 -2.20 -10.80
CA THR A 42 10.58 -1.74 -12.11
C THR A 42 10.55 -0.23 -12.25
N THR A 43 9.93 0.48 -11.31
CA THR A 43 9.82 1.94 -11.34
C THR A 43 10.98 2.61 -10.58
N LEU A 44 11.41 3.77 -11.08
CA LEU A 44 12.31 4.69 -10.37
C LEU A 44 13.59 3.98 -9.86
N ALA A 45 13.79 3.88 -8.54
CA ALA A 45 14.98 3.26 -7.96
C ALA A 45 15.12 1.76 -8.30
N GLY A 46 14.02 1.11 -8.70
CA GLY A 46 14.03 -0.26 -9.20
C GLY A 46 14.74 -0.42 -10.54
N GLN A 47 14.85 0.64 -11.35
CA GLN A 47 15.57 0.67 -12.64
C GLN A 47 15.26 -0.52 -13.58
N ASN A 48 14.02 -1.01 -13.60
CA ASN A 48 13.60 -2.23 -14.33
C ASN A 48 14.30 -3.54 -13.91
N ASN A 49 15.02 -3.59 -12.78
CA ASN A 49 15.66 -4.81 -12.29
C ASN A 49 14.65 -5.82 -11.70
N GLY A 50 13.46 -5.37 -11.31
CA GLY A 50 12.35 -6.25 -10.92
C GLY A 50 12.56 -6.99 -9.60
N TYR A 51 13.49 -6.55 -8.75
CA TYR A 51 13.77 -7.17 -7.46
C TYR A 51 12.54 -7.17 -6.54
N THR A 52 12.43 -8.19 -5.71
CA THR A 52 11.42 -8.27 -4.65
C THR A 52 11.96 -7.83 -3.31
N CYS A 53 11.08 -7.31 -2.48
CA CYS A 53 11.48 -6.94 -1.14
C CYS A 53 11.73 -8.15 -0.23
N PRO A 54 12.77 -8.07 0.63
CA PRO A 54 12.91 -9.00 1.74
C PRO A 54 11.68 -8.96 2.66
N GLY A 55 11.45 -10.02 3.42
CA GLY A 55 10.38 -10.07 4.42
C GLY A 55 10.68 -9.24 5.67
N GLY A 56 9.76 -9.25 6.64
CA GLY A 56 9.90 -8.51 7.89
C GLY A 56 9.65 -7.01 7.72
N ASN A 57 10.53 -6.16 8.26
CA ASN A 57 10.34 -4.70 8.30
C ASN A 57 10.57 -3.98 6.96
N THR A 58 10.78 -4.73 5.87
CA THR A 58 10.98 -4.19 4.52
C THR A 58 10.03 -4.81 3.50
N SER A 59 8.96 -5.48 3.95
CA SER A 59 8.11 -6.35 3.13
C SER A 59 7.42 -5.69 1.94
N CYS A 60 7.25 -4.37 1.93
CA CYS A 60 6.49 -3.65 0.90
C CYS A 60 7.38 -2.90 -0.08
N CYS A 61 7.10 -3.04 -1.37
CA CYS A 61 7.74 -2.26 -2.42
C CYS A 61 6.94 -0.99 -2.69
N SER A 62 7.46 0.18 -2.33
CA SER A 62 6.80 1.48 -2.58
C SER A 62 6.76 1.82 -4.07
N VAL A 63 5.91 2.79 -4.46
CA VAL A 63 5.87 3.33 -5.83
C VAL A 63 7.21 3.88 -6.30
N TYR A 64 8.06 4.29 -5.35
CA TYR A 64 9.39 4.85 -5.60
C TYR A 64 10.48 3.81 -5.83
N GLY A 65 10.14 2.52 -5.78
CA GLY A 65 11.08 1.42 -6.02
C GLY A 65 11.98 1.13 -4.82
N TYR A 66 11.50 1.38 -3.60
CA TYR A 66 12.20 1.06 -2.35
C TYR A 66 11.38 0.13 -1.46
N CYS A 67 12.08 -0.78 -0.79
CA CYS A 67 11.55 -1.68 0.21
C CYS A 67 11.42 -1.03 1.57
N GLY A 68 10.30 -1.27 2.25
CA GLY A 68 10.04 -0.70 3.56
C GLY A 68 8.75 -1.23 4.18
N THR A 69 8.25 -0.51 5.17
CA THR A 69 7.04 -0.82 5.92
C THR A 69 6.26 0.45 6.23
N GLY A 70 5.01 0.28 6.69
CA GLY A 70 4.12 1.39 7.01
C GLY A 70 3.41 1.97 5.78
N ASP A 71 2.52 2.93 6.04
CA ASP A 71 1.53 3.39 5.07
C ASP A 71 2.14 3.94 3.78
N ALA A 72 3.26 4.66 3.85
CA ALA A 72 3.94 5.20 2.67
C ALA A 72 4.51 4.11 1.72
N PHE A 73 4.75 2.90 2.22
CA PHE A 73 5.28 1.79 1.44
C PHE A 73 4.19 0.78 1.08
N CYS A 74 3.30 0.49 2.03
CA CYS A 74 2.39 -0.65 1.95
C CYS A 74 0.99 -0.28 1.48
N LEU A 75 0.60 1.00 1.47
CA LEU A 75 -0.71 1.37 0.96
C LEU A 75 -0.75 1.23 -0.56
N THR A 76 -1.72 0.47 -1.04
CA THR A 76 -2.07 0.36 -2.47
C THR A 76 -2.35 1.73 -3.09
N THR A 77 -2.99 2.62 -2.35
CA THR A 77 -3.26 4.03 -2.71
C THR A 77 -2.02 4.92 -2.68
N ALA A 78 -0.97 4.55 -1.94
CA ALA A 78 0.37 5.16 -2.05
C ALA A 78 1.22 4.53 -3.18
N GLY A 79 0.64 3.58 -3.93
CA GLY A 79 1.27 2.91 -5.06
C GLY A 79 2.17 1.73 -4.69
N CYS A 80 1.88 1.04 -3.58
CA CYS A 80 2.55 -0.23 -3.24
C CYS A 80 2.49 -1.23 -4.40
N GLN A 81 3.67 -1.73 -4.80
CA GLN A 81 3.84 -2.66 -5.91
C GLN A 81 3.76 -4.10 -5.40
N SER A 82 2.56 -4.68 -5.35
CA SER A 82 2.31 -6.00 -4.75
C SER A 82 3.07 -7.15 -5.43
N ARG A 83 3.40 -7.02 -6.71
CA ARG A 83 4.23 -7.99 -7.46
C ARG A 83 5.70 -7.96 -7.10
N TYR A 84 6.17 -6.93 -6.42
CA TYR A 84 7.57 -6.77 -6.03
C TYR A 84 7.74 -6.63 -4.52
N SER A 85 6.64 -6.80 -3.78
CA SER A 85 6.65 -6.93 -2.33
C SER A 85 6.97 -8.38 -1.95
N ASN A 86 7.34 -8.63 -0.70
CA ASN A 86 7.69 -9.97 -0.22
C ASN A 86 6.55 -10.99 -0.41
N ALA A 87 5.32 -10.53 -0.32
CA ALA A 87 4.12 -11.27 -0.69
C ALA A 87 3.11 -10.31 -1.32
N SER A 88 2.22 -10.81 -2.19
CA SER A 88 1.17 -9.97 -2.78
C SER A 88 0.22 -9.37 -1.74
N SER A 89 0.08 -10.02 -0.58
CA SER A 89 -0.70 -9.55 0.57
C SER A 89 0.04 -8.54 1.46
N ALA A 90 1.30 -8.22 1.17
CA ALA A 90 2.04 -7.21 1.94
C ALA A 90 1.48 -5.80 1.71
N CYS A 91 0.96 -5.52 0.51
CA CYS A 91 0.24 -4.28 0.24
C CYS A 91 -1.19 -4.36 0.80
N TYR A 92 -1.68 -3.26 1.39
CA TYR A 92 -3.02 -3.17 1.95
C TYR A 92 -3.73 -1.88 1.54
N THR A 93 -5.05 -1.82 1.75
CA THR A 93 -5.85 -0.61 1.54
C THR A 93 -5.87 0.24 2.81
N PRO A 94 -6.11 1.56 2.73
CA PRO A 94 -6.24 2.41 3.90
C PRO A 94 -7.30 1.88 4.86
N LYS A 95 -7.00 1.93 6.16
CA LYS A 95 -8.00 1.65 7.19
C LYS A 95 -8.77 2.94 7.47
N SER A 96 -10.06 2.94 7.15
CA SER A 96 -10.94 4.10 7.30
C SER A 96 -10.86 4.72 8.70
N GLY A 97 -10.58 6.02 8.77
CA GLY A 97 -10.45 6.80 10.00
C GLY A 97 -9.15 6.55 10.79
N VAL A 98 -8.26 5.70 10.29
CA VAL A 98 -7.01 5.31 10.98
C VAL A 98 -5.78 5.67 10.15
N SER A 99 -5.74 5.24 8.88
CA SER A 99 -4.61 5.53 8.00
C SER A 99 -4.50 7.04 7.76
N ILE A 100 -3.29 7.58 7.91
CA ILE A 100 -3.01 9.00 7.70
C ILE A 100 -2.95 9.26 6.20
N SER A 101 -3.54 10.39 5.78
CA SER A 101 -3.49 10.84 4.39
C SER A 101 -2.06 10.97 3.87
N VAL A 102 -1.83 10.46 2.67
CA VAL A 102 -0.54 10.52 1.96
C VAL A 102 -0.51 11.54 0.83
N ASP A 103 -1.68 12.07 0.45
CA ASP A 103 -1.88 12.98 -0.69
C ASP A 103 -2.70 14.24 -0.32
N GLY A 104 -3.04 14.40 0.96
CA GLY A 104 -3.86 15.49 1.47
C GLY A 104 -5.37 15.25 1.35
N THR A 105 -5.82 14.15 0.75
CA THR A 105 -7.25 13.77 0.74
C THR A 105 -7.65 13.09 2.04
N CYS A 106 -8.91 13.25 2.46
CA CYS A 106 -9.42 12.66 3.69
C CYS A 106 -10.93 12.45 3.62
N GLY A 107 -11.43 11.58 4.49
CA GLY A 107 -12.88 11.39 4.60
C GLY A 107 -13.41 10.18 3.87
N ALA A 108 -14.73 10.12 3.82
CA ALA A 108 -15.51 9.16 3.05
C ALA A 108 -16.34 9.82 1.93
N ILE A 109 -16.32 11.15 1.85
CA ILE A 109 -17.04 11.96 0.86
C ILE A 109 -16.12 13.00 0.22
N GLY A 110 -16.57 13.59 -0.89
CA GLY A 110 -15.78 14.55 -1.66
C GLY A 110 -14.60 13.89 -2.37
N ALA A 111 -13.44 14.51 -2.29
CA ALA A 111 -12.19 13.99 -2.87
C ALA A 111 -11.65 12.78 -2.11
N GLY A 112 -11.79 12.73 -0.78
CA GLY A 112 -11.39 11.58 0.01
C GLY A 112 -12.51 10.56 0.13
N LYS A 113 -12.42 9.50 -0.69
CA LYS A 113 -13.29 8.31 -0.59
C LYS A 113 -12.56 7.08 -0.04
N ALA A 114 -11.23 7.18 0.10
CA ALA A 114 -10.38 6.11 0.59
C ALA A 114 -10.40 5.95 2.12
N GLY A 115 -11.07 6.85 2.86
CA GLY A 115 -11.17 6.76 4.31
C GLY A 115 -9.97 7.30 5.08
N TYR A 116 -9.08 8.07 4.44
CA TYR A 116 -7.94 8.66 5.15
C TYR A 116 -8.37 9.65 6.22
N ARG A 117 -7.62 9.68 7.32
CA ARG A 117 -7.69 10.78 8.28
C ARG A 117 -6.57 11.78 8.06
N CYS A 118 -6.76 12.99 8.54
CA CYS A 118 -5.76 14.03 8.53
C CYS A 118 -4.67 13.82 9.58
N PRO A 119 -3.46 14.39 9.37
CA PRO A 119 -2.38 14.35 10.36
C PRO A 119 -2.81 15.03 11.67
N THR A 120 -2.10 14.72 12.75
CA THR A 120 -2.42 15.25 14.09
C THR A 120 -1.86 16.67 14.33
N SER A 121 -1.09 17.20 13.40
CA SER A 121 -0.54 18.57 13.44
C SER A 121 -0.56 19.19 12.04
N GLY A 122 -0.48 20.52 11.97
CA GLY A 122 -0.50 21.27 10.71
C GLY A 122 -1.91 21.34 10.13
N ALA A 123 -2.31 20.36 9.32
CA ALA A 123 -3.59 20.29 8.60
C ALA A 123 -4.49 19.22 9.22
N THR A 124 -5.08 19.51 10.39
CA THR A 124 -5.72 18.50 11.24
C THR A 124 -7.19 18.23 10.95
N CYS A 125 -7.83 19.10 10.17
CA CYS A 125 -9.26 19.05 9.90
C CYS A 125 -9.53 18.43 8.55
N CYS A 126 -10.52 17.55 8.48
CA CYS A 126 -10.97 16.99 7.22
C CYS A 126 -12.22 17.74 6.74
N SER A 127 -12.08 18.53 5.67
CA SER A 127 -13.20 19.34 5.17
C SER A 127 -14.32 18.50 4.56
N GLY A 128 -15.50 19.11 4.37
CA GLY A 128 -16.60 18.48 3.63
C GLY A 128 -16.27 18.21 2.16
N ALA A 129 -15.28 18.93 1.60
CA ALA A 129 -14.74 18.68 0.26
C ALA A 129 -13.78 17.47 0.21
N GLY A 130 -13.38 16.93 1.36
CA GLY A 130 -12.53 15.75 1.46
C GLY A 130 -11.03 16.05 1.39
N TYR A 131 -10.61 17.20 1.93
CA TYR A 131 -9.20 17.60 2.01
C TYR A 131 -8.78 17.98 3.42
N CYS A 132 -7.54 17.67 3.76
CA CYS A 132 -6.91 18.09 5.00
C CYS A 132 -6.53 19.56 4.95
N GLY A 133 -6.89 20.29 6.00
CA GLY A 133 -6.49 21.68 6.20
C GLY A 133 -6.67 22.13 7.64
N ASN A 134 -6.51 23.41 7.89
CA ASN A 134 -6.59 24.01 9.23
C ASN A 134 -7.33 25.35 9.27
N THR A 135 -7.95 25.75 8.15
CA THR A 135 -8.78 26.95 8.11
C THR A 135 -10.17 26.66 8.66
N THR A 136 -10.93 27.70 9.00
CA THR A 136 -12.34 27.57 9.41
C THR A 136 -13.16 26.76 8.42
N ASP A 137 -12.94 26.90 7.11
CA ASP A 137 -13.65 26.13 6.09
C ASP A 137 -13.38 24.63 6.15
N HIS A 138 -12.21 24.23 6.64
CA HIS A 138 -11.85 22.82 6.82
C HIS A 138 -12.38 22.27 8.14
N CYS A 139 -12.35 23.09 9.19
CA CYS A 139 -12.58 22.63 10.56
C CYS A 139 -14.04 22.76 11.02
N ASP A 140 -14.82 23.66 10.42
CA ASP A 140 -16.18 23.94 10.88
C ASP A 140 -17.14 22.79 10.55
N VAL A 141 -17.78 22.24 11.58
CA VAL A 141 -18.82 21.21 11.43
C VAL A 141 -19.99 21.71 10.57
N ALA A 142 -20.34 23.00 10.66
CA ALA A 142 -21.39 23.60 9.83
C ALA A 142 -21.01 23.69 8.34
N LYS A 143 -19.71 23.67 8.03
CA LYS A 143 -19.17 23.61 6.66
C LYS A 143 -18.86 22.19 6.20
N GLY A 144 -19.29 21.19 6.98
CA GLY A 144 -19.19 19.78 6.61
C GLY A 144 -17.89 19.09 7.02
N CYS A 145 -17.15 19.62 8.00
CA CYS A 145 -15.98 18.92 8.52
C CYS A 145 -16.33 17.48 8.97
N GLN A 146 -15.52 16.50 8.54
CA GLN A 146 -15.76 15.08 8.71
C GLN A 146 -15.10 14.54 9.99
N ALA A 147 -15.83 14.53 11.12
CA ALA A 147 -15.28 14.28 12.46
C ALA A 147 -14.60 12.89 12.66
N GLY A 148 -14.94 11.89 11.84
CA GLY A 148 -14.25 10.58 11.87
C GLY A 148 -12.85 10.59 11.21
N PHE A 149 -12.49 11.68 10.56
CA PHE A 149 -11.31 11.80 9.70
C PHE A 149 -10.46 13.03 10.00
N GLY A 150 -10.82 13.83 11.01
CA GLY A 150 -10.05 14.98 11.44
C GLY A 150 -10.64 15.67 12.67
N THR A 151 -9.92 16.67 13.19
CA THR A 151 -10.34 17.44 14.37
C THR A 151 -11.32 18.54 13.94
N CYS A 152 -12.62 18.28 14.04
CA CYS A 152 -13.63 19.28 13.72
C CYS A 152 -13.97 20.16 14.91
N ALA A 153 -14.01 21.47 14.69
CA ALA A 153 -14.48 22.45 15.66
C ALA A 153 -15.92 22.84 15.34
N ARG A 154 -16.78 22.94 16.36
CA ARG A 154 -17.92 23.84 16.24
C ARG A 154 -17.33 25.23 16.34
N THR A 155 -17.49 26.08 15.32
CA THR A 155 -17.31 27.52 15.55
C THR A 155 -18.11 27.85 16.79
N ALA A 156 -17.44 28.35 17.84
CA ALA A 156 -18.15 28.94 18.95
C ALA A 156 -19.09 29.94 18.29
N ARG A 157 -20.40 29.68 18.37
CA ARG A 157 -21.36 30.70 17.97
C ARG A 157 -20.88 31.93 18.72
N THR A 158 -20.57 32.99 17.99
CA THR A 158 -20.77 34.33 18.54
C THR A 158 -22.28 34.45 18.74
N ASP A 159 -22.81 33.68 19.69
CA ASP A 159 -24.00 34.03 20.40
C ASP A 159 -23.64 35.40 20.96
N ALA A 160 -24.37 36.40 20.46
CA ALA A 160 -24.33 37.76 20.95
C ALA A 160 -24.21 37.75 22.48
N PRO A 161 -23.49 38.72 23.09
CA PRO A 161 -23.28 38.73 24.53
C PRO A 161 -24.62 38.54 25.22
N ALA A 162 -24.69 37.58 26.15
CA ALA A 162 -25.85 37.36 26.99
C ALA A 162 -26.25 38.72 27.58
N GLY A 163 -27.37 39.26 27.08
CA GLY A 163 -28.02 40.42 27.64
C GLY A 163 -28.36 40.09 29.09
N SER A 164 -27.57 40.63 30.01
CA SER A 164 -27.92 40.70 31.42
C SER A 164 -29.09 41.68 31.57
N SER A 165 -30.31 41.18 31.40
CA SER A 165 -31.51 41.90 31.81
C SER A 165 -31.62 41.82 33.33
N ARG A 166 -30.90 42.68 34.04
CA ARG A 166 -31.19 43.00 35.43
C ARG A 166 -32.08 44.25 35.43
N GLN A 167 -33.39 44.03 35.46
CA GLN A 167 -34.37 45.07 35.69
C GLN A 167 -34.08 45.73 37.04
N LEU A 168 -33.83 47.04 37.01
CA LEU A 168 -34.11 47.93 38.13
C LEU A 168 -35.62 48.15 38.12
N PHE A 169 -36.30 47.70 39.17
CA PHE A 169 -37.37 48.37 39.93
C PHE A 169 -37.72 47.48 41.13
#